data_AF-A0A418KK91-F1
#
_entry.id   AF-A0A418KK91-F1
#
_cell.length_a   1.000
_cell.length_b   1.000
_cell.length_c   1.000
_cell.angle_alpha   90.00
_cell.angle_beta   90.00
_cell.angle_gamma   90.00
#
_symmetry.space_group_name_H-M   'P 1'
#
loop_
_entity.id
_entity.type
_entity.pdbx_description
1 polymer ?
#
loop_
_entity_poly.entity_id
_entity_poly.type
_entity_poly.pdbx_seq_one_letter_code
_entity_poly.pdbx_strand_id
1 'polypeptide(L)'
;PPRRPTAPADPPPRPVAPDDDVASAPPAVPRPAGPVWLDHGESWPRLLLAVLVQVAVLVGGGYLMNDPFGLPTVAAALIALVLLVPFLFCCFTLPITLWLLPRFTAGVGILVSAEGLELVRKRRWRPRALVRTTVSWDWVQAAVTRRAFDLAATPARGRRVVDLYLHEDAPLPVPVPGVGADVVATEHPAPDAVGTGTLVRYPAIRLRLTYRHDLEARGREQWTAAAGDARSPVRVPPHQLRPALLAFRPQVCHGFDDLWEGRVRVGR
;
A
#
# COMPACT_ATOMS: atom_id res chain seq x y z
N PRO A 1 -71.58 -5.54 16.49
CA PRO A 1 -70.15 -5.17 16.29
C PRO A 1 -69.26 -6.43 16.18
N PRO A 2 -68.44 -6.57 15.12
CA PRO A 2 -67.62 -7.77 14.89
C PRO A 2 -66.40 -7.81 15.83
N ARG A 3 -66.09 -9.00 16.37
CA ARG A 3 -64.92 -9.28 17.21
C ARG A 3 -63.64 -9.28 16.36
N ARG A 4 -62.64 -8.47 16.74
CA ARG A 4 -61.27 -8.57 16.20
C ARG A 4 -60.60 -9.85 16.72
N PRO A 5 -59.89 -10.62 15.88
CA PRO A 5 -59.05 -11.72 16.33
C PRO A 5 -57.79 -11.17 17.02
N THR A 6 -57.54 -11.64 18.25
CA THR A 6 -56.31 -11.39 19.00
C THR A 6 -55.17 -12.16 18.34
N ALA A 7 -54.12 -11.46 17.92
CA ALA A 7 -52.91 -12.10 17.42
C ALA A 7 -52.23 -12.90 18.55
N PRO A 8 -51.72 -14.12 18.29
CA PRO A 8 -50.97 -14.89 19.28
C PRO A 8 -49.71 -14.12 19.70
N ALA A 9 -49.48 -14.06 21.02
CA ALA A 9 -48.30 -13.42 21.59
C ALA A 9 -47.03 -14.16 21.15
N ASP A 10 -46.04 -13.41 20.64
CA ASP A 10 -44.71 -13.95 20.36
C ASP A 10 -44.08 -14.52 21.63
N PRO A 11 -43.41 -15.69 21.55
CA PRO A 11 -42.69 -16.23 22.69
C PRO A 11 -41.54 -15.29 23.09
N PRO A 12 -41.22 -15.20 24.39
CA PRO A 12 -40.15 -14.33 24.85
C PRO A 12 -38.82 -14.71 24.18
N PRO A 13 -37.98 -13.74 23.80
CA PRO A 13 -36.69 -14.01 23.19
C PRO A 13 -35.87 -14.88 24.14
N ARG A 14 -35.40 -16.03 23.63
CA ARG A 14 -34.46 -16.88 24.37
C ARG A 14 -33.23 -16.04 24.74
N PRO A 15 -32.71 -16.16 25.98
CA PRO A 15 -31.44 -15.55 26.34
C PRO A 15 -30.40 -16.07 25.35
N VAL A 16 -29.84 -15.16 24.54
CA VAL A 16 -28.63 -15.45 23.77
C VAL A 16 -27.56 -15.72 24.83
N ALA A 17 -27.04 -16.94 24.87
CA ALA A 17 -25.91 -17.26 25.74
C ALA A 17 -24.82 -16.22 25.46
N PRO A 18 -24.15 -15.67 26.48
CA PRO A 18 -22.97 -14.87 26.23
C PRO A 18 -22.00 -15.77 25.47
N ASP A 19 -21.73 -15.42 24.20
CA ASP A 19 -20.55 -15.90 23.53
C ASP A 19 -19.40 -15.42 24.43
N ASP A 20 -18.87 -16.35 25.23
CA ASP A 20 -17.54 -16.22 25.78
C ASP A 20 -16.58 -16.22 24.58
N ASP A 21 -16.54 -15.08 23.89
CA ASP A 21 -15.50 -14.68 22.96
C ASP A 21 -14.25 -14.54 23.81
N VAL A 22 -13.66 -15.68 24.16
CA VAL A 22 -12.29 -15.76 24.64
C VAL A 22 -11.46 -15.21 23.49
N ALA A 23 -11.17 -13.91 23.55
CA ALA A 23 -10.37 -13.20 22.59
C ALA A 23 -9.11 -14.02 22.34
N SER A 24 -9.05 -14.66 21.16
CA SER A 24 -7.94 -15.51 20.80
C SER A 24 -6.68 -14.67 20.85
N ALA A 25 -5.64 -15.16 21.51
CA ALA A 25 -4.38 -14.42 21.60
C ALA A 25 -3.91 -14.06 20.18
N PRO A 26 -3.46 -12.82 19.94
CA PRO A 26 -3.05 -12.40 18.60
C PRO A 26 -1.95 -13.32 18.06
N PRO A 27 -1.94 -13.58 16.74
CA PRO A 27 -0.98 -14.51 16.15
C PRO A 27 0.46 -14.04 16.42
N ALA A 28 1.29 -14.94 16.94
CA ALA A 28 2.69 -14.65 17.23
C ALA A 28 3.47 -14.50 15.91
N VAL A 29 3.79 -13.27 15.52
CA VAL A 29 4.62 -12.96 14.36
C VAL A 29 6.08 -12.84 14.82
N PRO A 30 7.03 -13.59 14.23
CA PRO A 30 8.43 -13.47 14.58
C PRO A 30 8.92 -12.06 14.23
N ARG A 31 9.54 -11.39 15.22
CA ARG A 31 10.08 -10.06 15.07
C ARG A 31 11.47 -10.11 14.43
N PRO A 32 11.72 -9.40 13.32
CA PRO A 32 13.06 -9.25 12.77
C PRO A 32 14.00 -8.52 13.73
N ALA A 33 15.29 -8.84 13.69
CA ALA A 33 16.28 -8.25 14.60
C ALA A 33 16.44 -6.73 14.43
N GLY A 34 16.19 -6.22 13.21
CA GLY A 34 16.30 -4.80 12.87
C GLY A 34 14.98 -4.18 12.40
N PRO A 35 14.96 -2.85 12.14
CA PRO A 35 13.82 -2.16 11.56
C PRO A 35 13.45 -2.74 10.18
N VAL A 36 12.16 -2.70 9.87
CA VAL A 36 11.58 -3.27 8.66
C VAL A 36 11.23 -2.16 7.68
N TRP A 37 11.78 -2.20 6.47
CA TRP A 37 11.47 -1.29 5.38
C TRP A 37 10.41 -1.90 4.45
N LEU A 38 9.22 -1.32 4.45
CA LEU A 38 8.13 -1.64 3.53
C LEU A 38 8.31 -0.87 2.22
N ASP A 39 8.85 -1.54 1.20
CA ASP A 39 9.20 -0.88 -0.06
C ASP A 39 7.96 -0.56 -0.90
N HIS A 40 7.63 0.72 -1.04
CA HIS A 40 6.57 1.22 -1.93
C HIS A 40 7.14 1.76 -3.25
N GLY A 41 8.43 1.54 -3.50
CA GLY A 41 9.07 1.87 -4.76
C GLY A 41 8.43 1.15 -5.93
N GLU A 42 8.42 1.82 -7.08
CA GLU A 42 8.00 1.19 -8.32
C GLU A 42 9.10 0.25 -8.81
N SER A 43 8.71 -0.83 -9.52
CA SER A 43 9.68 -1.77 -10.07
C SER A 43 10.51 -1.10 -11.18
N TRP A 44 11.67 -0.57 -10.82
CA TRP A 44 12.64 0.04 -11.73
C TRP A 44 13.03 -0.82 -12.96
N PRO A 45 12.99 -2.18 -12.94
CA PRO A 45 13.35 -2.97 -14.13
C PRO A 45 12.41 -2.72 -15.32
N ARG A 46 11.13 -2.43 -15.06
CA ARG A 46 10.18 -2.09 -16.14
C ARG A 46 10.55 -0.78 -16.82
N LEU A 47 11.01 0.18 -16.04
CA LEU A 47 11.44 1.47 -16.55
C LEU A 47 12.74 1.35 -17.33
N LEU A 48 13.71 0.55 -16.84
CA LEU A 48 14.90 0.22 -17.64
C LEU A 48 14.55 -0.42 -18.97
N LEU A 49 13.67 -1.42 -18.96
CA LEU A 49 13.22 -2.09 -20.18
C LEU A 49 12.59 -1.09 -21.15
N ALA A 50 11.76 -0.16 -20.66
CA ALA A 50 11.17 0.89 -21.48
C ALA A 50 12.23 1.81 -22.09
N VAL A 51 13.25 2.22 -21.32
CA VAL A 51 14.37 3.03 -21.82
C VAL A 51 15.15 2.27 -22.90
N LEU A 52 15.47 1.00 -22.67
CA LEU A 52 16.18 0.15 -23.64
C LEU A 52 15.39 0.02 -24.95
N VAL A 53 14.08 -0.21 -24.88
CA VAL A 53 13.21 -0.28 -26.06
C VAL A 53 13.20 1.06 -26.82
N GLN A 54 13.09 2.20 -26.13
CA GLN A 54 13.12 3.51 -26.78
C GLN A 54 14.45 3.77 -27.49
N VAL A 55 15.57 3.45 -26.84
CA VAL A 55 16.90 3.58 -27.46
C VAL A 55 17.02 2.68 -28.69
N ALA A 56 16.54 1.44 -28.62
CA ALA A 56 16.56 0.52 -29.76
C ALA A 56 15.72 1.05 -30.94
N VAL A 57 14.54 1.63 -30.67
CA VAL A 57 13.71 2.27 -31.70
C VAL A 57 14.40 3.48 -32.33
N LEU A 58 15.09 4.30 -31.54
CA LEU A 58 15.83 5.45 -32.07
C LEU A 58 17.02 5.04 -32.95
N VAL A 59 17.84 4.10 -32.47
CA VAL A 59 19.00 3.60 -33.21
C VAL A 59 18.55 2.86 -34.47
N GLY A 60 17.57 1.97 -34.35
CA GLY A 60 17.01 1.21 -35.47
C GLY A 60 16.32 2.11 -36.49
N GLY A 61 15.48 3.05 -36.05
CA GLY A 61 14.82 4.01 -36.93
C GLY A 61 15.81 4.91 -37.66
N GLY A 62 16.81 5.43 -36.96
CA GLY A 62 17.88 6.24 -37.57
C GLY A 62 18.73 5.45 -38.57
N TYR A 63 19.04 4.19 -38.28
CA TYR A 63 19.75 3.30 -39.21
C TYR A 63 18.93 3.03 -40.48
N LEU A 64 17.66 2.66 -40.34
CA LEU A 64 16.76 2.35 -41.46
C LEU A 64 16.48 3.56 -42.37
N MET A 65 16.49 4.77 -41.81
CA MET A 65 16.36 5.99 -42.60
C MET A 65 17.61 6.30 -43.44
N ASN A 66 18.79 5.85 -43.01
CA ASN A 66 20.06 6.08 -43.71
C ASN A 66 20.39 4.99 -44.74
N ASP A 67 19.94 3.75 -44.51
CA ASP A 67 20.17 2.62 -45.43
C ASP A 67 18.88 1.80 -45.60
N PRO A 68 17.94 2.24 -46.47
CA PRO A 68 16.66 1.58 -46.64
C PRO A 68 16.79 0.32 -47.49
N PHE A 69 17.50 -0.71 -47.01
CA PHE A 69 17.53 -2.09 -47.53
C PHE A 69 17.63 -2.25 -49.08
N GLY A 70 18.17 -1.28 -49.81
CA GLY A 70 18.15 -1.27 -51.28
C GLY A 70 16.74 -1.22 -51.92
N LEU A 71 15.70 -0.79 -51.18
CA LEU A 71 14.33 -0.69 -51.67
C LEU A 71 14.12 0.48 -52.66
N PRO A 72 13.15 0.38 -53.59
CA PRO A 72 12.79 1.50 -54.46
C PRO A 72 12.32 2.71 -53.62
N THR A 73 12.61 3.92 -54.12
CA THR A 73 12.43 5.20 -53.41
C THR A 73 11.03 5.40 -52.80
N VAL A 74 9.98 4.96 -53.49
CA VAL A 74 8.60 5.09 -53.01
C VAL A 74 8.33 4.17 -51.82
N ALA A 75 8.80 2.91 -51.86
CA ALA A 75 8.64 1.96 -50.76
C ALA A 75 9.46 2.39 -49.53
N ALA A 76 10.69 2.88 -49.75
CA ALA A 76 11.51 3.45 -48.69
C ALA A 76 10.84 4.66 -48.03
N ALA A 77 10.23 5.56 -48.80
CA ALA A 77 9.54 6.73 -48.27
C ALA A 77 8.31 6.36 -47.42
N LEU A 78 7.52 5.36 -47.85
CA LEU A 78 6.37 4.88 -47.07
C LEU A 78 6.81 4.23 -45.76
N ILE A 79 7.85 3.41 -45.77
CA ILE A 79 8.42 2.79 -44.56
C ILE A 79 8.98 3.88 -43.63
N ALA A 80 9.71 4.86 -44.17
CA ALA A 80 10.24 5.98 -43.39
C ALA A 80 9.11 6.77 -42.70
N LEU A 81 7.99 7.03 -43.40
CA LEU A 81 6.83 7.72 -42.83
C LEU A 81 6.21 6.93 -41.66
N VAL A 82 6.08 5.61 -41.79
CA VAL A 82 5.56 4.74 -40.72
C VAL A 82 6.51 4.70 -39.52
N LEU A 83 7.82 4.66 -39.75
CA LEU A 83 8.84 4.66 -38.69
C LEU A 83 9.03 6.03 -38.03
N LEU A 84 8.67 7.12 -38.71
CA LEU A 84 8.81 8.49 -38.20
C LEU A 84 7.97 8.69 -36.93
N VAL A 85 6.76 8.15 -36.88
CA VAL A 85 5.85 8.31 -35.72
C VAL A 85 6.45 7.72 -34.42
N PRO A 86 6.83 6.42 -34.35
CA PRO A 86 7.45 5.85 -33.16
C PRO A 86 8.83 6.47 -32.88
N PHE A 87 9.59 6.87 -33.91
CA PHE A 87 10.87 7.57 -33.74
C PHE A 87 10.68 8.91 -33.02
N LEU A 88 9.78 9.77 -33.52
CA LEU A 88 9.47 11.06 -32.88
C LEU A 88 8.92 10.85 -31.47
N PHE A 89 8.02 9.89 -31.29
CA PHE A 89 7.51 9.55 -29.95
C PHE A 89 8.64 9.19 -28.98
N CYS A 90 9.61 8.38 -29.39
CA CYS A 90 10.79 8.04 -28.58
C CYS A 90 11.68 9.26 -28.34
N CYS A 91 11.89 10.13 -29.35
CA CYS A 91 12.66 11.37 -29.19
C CYS A 91 12.06 12.30 -28.12
N PHE A 92 10.73 12.36 -28.01
CA PHE A 92 10.06 13.17 -26.98
C PHE A 92 9.99 12.46 -25.62
N THR A 93 9.72 11.16 -25.60
CA THR A 93 9.51 10.43 -24.34
C THR A 93 10.81 10.03 -23.65
N LEU A 94 11.92 9.83 -24.37
CA LEU A 94 13.21 9.45 -23.79
C LEU A 94 13.78 10.54 -22.86
N PRO A 95 13.86 11.83 -23.25
CA PRO A 95 14.30 12.88 -22.33
C PRO A 95 13.43 13.00 -21.09
N ILE A 96 12.10 12.85 -21.24
CA ILE A 96 11.15 12.91 -20.13
C ILE A 96 11.37 11.74 -19.17
N THR A 97 11.51 10.52 -19.69
CA THR A 97 11.74 9.33 -18.87
C THR A 97 13.10 9.39 -18.17
N LEU A 98 14.17 9.83 -18.84
CA LEU A 98 15.48 10.03 -18.23
C LEU A 98 15.47 11.12 -17.15
N TRP A 99 14.73 12.22 -17.36
CA TRP A 99 14.56 13.27 -16.35
C TRP A 99 13.80 12.78 -15.12
N LEU A 100 12.81 11.89 -15.32
CA LEU A 100 12.03 11.28 -14.23
C LEU A 100 12.72 10.07 -13.59
N LEU A 101 13.75 9.48 -14.22
CA LEU A 101 14.43 8.28 -13.72
C LEU A 101 14.89 8.39 -12.26
N PRO A 102 15.56 9.48 -11.82
CA PRO A 102 15.96 9.63 -10.41
C PRO A 102 14.77 9.64 -9.45
N ARG A 103 13.61 10.12 -9.94
CA ARG A 103 12.37 10.12 -9.18
C ARG A 103 11.83 8.70 -9.02
N PHE A 104 11.97 7.83 -10.00
CA PHE A 104 11.51 6.44 -9.90
C PHE A 104 12.44 5.57 -9.04
N THR A 105 13.74 5.84 -9.04
CA THR A 105 14.73 5.09 -8.24
C THR A 105 14.80 5.52 -6.78
N ALA A 106 14.22 6.67 -6.41
CA ALA A 106 14.23 7.14 -5.04
C ALA A 106 13.39 6.22 -4.14
N GLY A 107 14.01 5.68 -3.09
CA GLY A 107 13.38 4.78 -2.11
C GLY A 107 12.22 5.48 -1.40
N VAL A 108 11.02 4.96 -1.60
CA VAL A 108 9.79 5.39 -0.94
C VAL A 108 9.23 4.20 -0.20
N GLY A 109 8.75 4.44 1.01
CA GLY A 109 8.32 3.34 1.84
C GLY A 109 7.95 3.80 3.23
N ILE A 110 7.72 2.80 4.06
CA ILE A 110 7.41 2.96 5.47
C ILE A 110 8.46 2.13 6.21
N LEU A 111 9.30 2.78 7.02
CA LEU A 111 10.15 2.09 7.97
C LEU A 111 9.32 1.83 9.23
N VAL A 112 9.28 0.59 9.70
CA VAL A 112 8.66 0.21 10.97
C VAL A 112 9.77 -0.25 11.91
N SER A 113 9.91 0.39 13.06
CA SER A 113 10.98 0.13 14.02
C SER A 113 10.41 -0.03 15.44
N ALA A 114 11.30 -0.24 16.42
CA ALA A 114 10.92 -0.28 17.83
C ALA A 114 10.45 1.08 18.37
N GLU A 115 10.85 2.17 17.72
CA GLU A 115 10.55 3.55 18.14
C GLU A 115 9.26 4.07 17.52
N GLY A 116 8.96 3.65 16.28
CA GLY A 116 7.79 4.13 15.57
C GLY A 116 7.74 3.74 14.11
N LEU A 117 7.10 4.60 13.33
CA LEU A 117 7.08 4.55 11.88
C LEU A 117 7.82 5.77 11.29
N GLU A 118 8.58 5.57 10.22
CA GLU A 118 9.10 6.64 9.37
C GLU A 118 8.48 6.53 7.99
N LEU A 119 7.63 7.50 7.64
CA LEU A 119 7.01 7.63 6.34
C LEU A 119 7.98 8.35 5.41
N VAL A 120 8.51 7.68 4.39
CA VAL A 120 9.45 8.27 3.44
C VAL A 120 8.77 8.45 2.09
N ARG A 121 8.58 9.71 1.69
CA ARG A 121 7.82 10.09 0.49
C ARG A 121 8.65 11.00 -0.41
N LYS A 122 8.31 11.07 -1.70
CA LYS A 122 8.96 11.99 -2.65
C LYS A 122 8.41 13.39 -2.47
N ARG A 123 9.27 14.41 -2.45
CA ARG A 123 8.82 15.81 -2.46
C ARG A 123 8.14 16.12 -3.79
N ARG A 124 7.06 16.91 -3.74
CA ARG A 124 6.40 17.41 -4.95
C ARG A 124 7.41 18.30 -5.70
N TRP A 125 7.55 18.11 -7.01
CA TRP A 125 8.39 18.93 -7.90
C TRP A 125 9.93 18.85 -7.72
N ARG A 126 10.45 18.09 -6.75
CA ARG A 126 11.91 17.87 -6.61
C ARG A 126 12.25 16.39 -6.82
N PRO A 127 12.77 15.97 -7.98
CA PRO A 127 12.84 14.57 -8.38
C PRO A 127 13.70 13.69 -7.45
N ARG A 128 14.71 14.25 -6.78
CA ARG A 128 15.60 13.51 -5.86
C ARG A 128 15.32 13.76 -4.37
N ALA A 129 14.47 14.72 -4.04
CA ALA A 129 14.27 15.10 -2.65
C ALA A 129 13.22 14.21 -1.98
N LEU A 130 13.61 13.61 -0.86
CA LEU A 130 12.72 12.85 0.01
C LEU A 130 12.22 13.73 1.15
N VAL A 131 11.01 13.44 1.62
CA VAL A 131 10.43 13.99 2.84
C VAL A 131 10.20 12.81 3.78
N ARG A 132 10.62 12.97 5.03
CA ARG A 132 10.51 11.97 6.07
C ARG A 132 9.58 12.50 7.13
N THR A 133 8.61 11.69 7.53
CA THR A 133 7.65 12.02 8.58
C THR A 133 7.68 10.89 9.59
N THR A 134 8.13 11.17 10.81
CA THR A 134 8.21 10.20 11.89
C THR A 134 6.90 10.17 12.67
N VAL A 135 6.53 8.99 13.16
CA VAL A 135 5.37 8.75 14.01
C VAL A 135 5.83 7.86 15.16
N SER A 136 6.02 8.42 16.36
CA SER A 136 6.38 7.61 17.53
C SER A 136 5.24 6.66 17.89
N TRP A 137 5.58 5.48 18.39
CA TRP A 137 4.59 4.57 18.98
C TRP A 137 3.87 5.17 20.18
N ASP A 138 4.49 6.09 20.90
CA ASP A 138 3.88 6.78 22.05
C ASP A 138 2.69 7.67 21.64
N TRP A 139 2.60 8.01 20.34
CA TRP A 139 1.50 8.79 19.81
C TRP A 139 0.36 7.91 19.30
N VAL A 140 0.59 6.60 19.09
CA VAL A 140 -0.36 5.67 18.49
C VAL A 140 -1.26 5.08 19.56
N GLN A 141 -2.55 5.36 19.47
CA GLN A 141 -3.58 4.81 20.34
C GLN A 141 -3.99 3.41 19.89
N ALA A 142 -4.25 3.25 18.58
CA ALA A 142 -4.74 2.01 18.01
C ALA A 142 -4.36 1.90 16.52
N ALA A 143 -4.18 0.67 16.06
CA ALA A 143 -3.99 0.29 14.67
C ALA A 143 -5.12 -0.68 14.28
N VAL A 144 -6.06 -0.23 13.46
CA VAL A 144 -7.28 -0.99 13.15
C VAL A 144 -7.29 -1.38 11.68
N THR A 145 -7.53 -2.66 11.37
CA THR A 145 -7.76 -3.08 9.98
C THR A 145 -9.19 -2.78 9.56
N ARG A 146 -9.37 -2.26 8.34
CA ARG A 146 -10.70 -2.09 7.74
C ARG A 146 -10.71 -2.54 6.29
N ARG A 147 -11.88 -3.02 5.85
CA ARG A 147 -12.14 -3.16 4.41
C ARG A 147 -12.30 -1.75 3.86
N ALA A 148 -11.56 -1.45 2.80
CA ALA A 148 -11.75 -0.20 2.06
C ALA A 148 -13.08 -0.31 1.30
N PHE A 149 -14.18 0.04 1.95
CA PHE A 149 -15.41 0.39 1.26
C PHE A 149 -15.17 1.79 0.69
N ASP A 150 -15.11 1.89 -0.64
CA ASP A 150 -15.02 3.13 -1.41
C ASP A 150 -13.69 3.92 -1.34
N LEU A 151 -12.76 3.51 -2.21
CA LEU A 151 -11.95 4.47 -2.97
C LEU A 151 -12.40 4.35 -4.43
N ALA A 152 -12.99 5.43 -4.95
CA ALA A 152 -13.64 5.53 -6.24
C ALA A 152 -12.97 4.71 -7.37
N ALA A 153 -13.79 3.95 -8.09
CA ALA A 153 -13.57 3.50 -9.47
C ALA A 153 -12.22 2.84 -9.81
N THR A 154 -11.69 1.95 -8.96
CA THR A 154 -10.64 1.02 -9.39
C THR A 154 -11.03 -0.45 -9.17
N PRO A 155 -10.80 -1.36 -10.14
CA PRO A 155 -11.18 -2.77 -10.06
C PRO A 155 -10.36 -3.60 -9.05
N ALA A 156 -9.69 -2.97 -8.08
CA ALA A 156 -8.72 -3.62 -7.21
C ALA A 156 -9.40 -4.33 -6.03
N ARG A 157 -10.08 -5.45 -6.32
CA ARG A 157 -10.44 -6.46 -5.30
C ARG A 157 -9.18 -6.79 -4.47
N GLY A 158 -9.26 -6.69 -3.14
CA GLY A 158 -8.18 -7.11 -2.23
C GLY A 158 -7.36 -6.00 -1.57
N ARG A 159 -7.58 -4.72 -1.92
CA ARG A 159 -7.02 -3.60 -1.14
C ARG A 159 -7.75 -3.47 0.19
N ARG A 160 -6.99 -3.47 1.28
CA ARG A 160 -7.45 -3.18 2.65
C ARG A 160 -6.68 -1.98 3.18
N VAL A 161 -7.18 -1.40 4.26
CA VAL A 161 -6.50 -0.30 4.95
C VAL A 161 -6.17 -0.69 6.37
N VAL A 162 -5.07 -0.15 6.88
CA VAL A 162 -4.79 -0.04 8.30
C VAL A 162 -4.91 1.43 8.66
N ASP A 163 -5.87 1.74 9.53
CA ASP A 163 -6.05 3.07 10.08
C ASP A 163 -5.30 3.13 11.43
N LEU A 164 -4.22 3.92 11.48
CA LEU A 164 -3.52 4.26 12.72
C LEU A 164 -4.16 5.50 13.33
N TYR A 165 -4.66 5.39 14.55
CA TYR A 165 -5.23 6.51 15.29
C TYR A 165 -4.17 7.07 16.24
N LEU A 166 -3.85 8.34 16.07
CA LEU A 166 -2.89 9.07 16.88
C LEU A 166 -3.62 9.97 17.89
N HIS A 167 -2.94 10.34 18.97
CA HIS A 167 -3.39 11.40 19.86
C HIS A 167 -3.54 12.75 19.12
N GLU A 168 -4.44 13.61 19.59
CA GLU A 168 -4.70 14.95 19.03
C GLU A 168 -3.44 15.80 18.94
N ASP A 169 -2.62 15.80 20.00
CA ASP A 169 -1.40 16.62 20.11
C ASP A 169 -0.18 16.03 19.39
N ALA A 170 -0.36 15.00 18.56
CA ALA A 170 0.76 14.43 17.81
C ALA A 170 1.33 15.49 16.85
N PRO A 171 2.65 15.76 16.86
CA PRO A 171 3.28 16.76 16.01
C PRO A 171 3.42 16.27 14.55
N LEU A 172 2.31 15.83 13.96
CA LEU A 172 2.22 15.30 12.61
C LEU A 172 1.65 16.37 11.66
N PRO A 173 2.32 16.68 10.54
CA PRO A 173 1.72 17.54 9.52
C PRO A 173 0.48 16.89 8.91
N VAL A 174 -0.66 17.60 8.93
CA VAL A 174 -1.91 17.19 8.28
C VAL A 174 -2.23 18.18 7.14
N PRO A 175 -2.23 17.74 5.86
CA PRO A 175 -1.92 16.41 5.37
C PRO A 175 -0.41 16.09 5.40
N VAL A 176 -0.07 14.79 5.45
CA VAL A 176 1.32 14.34 5.36
C VAL A 176 1.93 14.82 4.02
N PRO A 177 3.11 15.45 4.02
CA PRO A 177 3.73 15.95 2.80
C PRO A 177 4.27 14.82 1.92
N GLY A 178 4.39 15.10 0.61
CA GLY A 178 5.02 14.21 -0.37
C GLY A 178 4.06 13.26 -1.11
N VAL A 179 4.62 12.38 -1.95
CA VAL A 179 3.89 11.39 -2.76
C VAL A 179 4.61 10.04 -2.82
N GLY A 180 3.89 8.99 -3.22
CA GLY A 180 4.43 7.68 -3.56
C GLY A 180 4.16 6.58 -2.54
N ALA A 181 4.04 6.92 -1.25
CA ALA A 181 3.43 6.02 -0.26
C ALA A 181 1.94 6.39 -0.15
N ASP A 182 1.06 5.38 -0.24
CA ASP A 182 -0.39 5.51 -0.14
C ASP A 182 -0.81 5.72 1.32
N VAL A 183 -0.48 6.91 1.81
CA VAL A 183 -0.65 7.36 3.19
C VAL A 183 -1.41 8.68 3.21
N VAL A 184 -2.48 8.72 3.99
CA VAL A 184 -3.34 9.90 4.15
C VAL A 184 -3.55 10.15 5.65
N ALA A 185 -3.29 11.37 6.11
CA ALA A 185 -3.66 11.81 7.46
C ALA A 185 -4.91 12.69 7.39
N THR A 186 -5.86 12.45 8.28
CA THR A 186 -7.07 13.26 8.47
C THR A 186 -7.36 13.43 9.95
N GLU A 187 -7.83 14.60 10.35
CA GLU A 187 -8.35 14.83 11.71
C GLU A 187 -9.74 14.21 11.85
N HIS A 188 -10.01 13.62 13.01
CA HIS A 188 -11.29 13.01 13.35
C HIS A 188 -11.77 13.52 14.71
N PRO A 189 -12.85 14.32 14.74
CA PRO A 189 -13.38 14.86 16.00
C PRO A 189 -14.21 13.85 16.81
N ALA A 190 -14.70 12.77 16.17
CA ALA A 190 -15.60 11.80 16.78
C ALA A 190 -15.39 10.40 16.16
N PRO A 191 -15.77 9.32 16.87
CA PRO A 191 -15.70 7.96 16.34
C PRO A 191 -16.61 7.77 15.13
N ASP A 192 -16.07 7.12 14.11
CA ASP A 192 -16.78 6.75 12.88
C ASP A 192 -17.46 5.38 12.96
N ALA A 193 -17.13 4.59 13.99
CA ALA A 193 -17.78 3.32 14.30
C ALA A 193 -17.74 3.05 15.81
N VAL A 194 -18.77 2.36 16.33
CA VAL A 194 -18.89 2.01 17.77
C VAL A 194 -17.65 1.27 18.26
N GLY A 195 -17.18 0.26 17.52
CA GLY A 195 -15.99 -0.50 17.91
C GLY A 195 -14.74 0.36 18.05
N THR A 196 -14.53 1.34 17.17
CA THR A 196 -13.37 2.25 17.27
C THR A 196 -13.52 3.26 18.39
N GLY A 197 -14.75 3.66 18.74
CA GLY A 197 -15.02 4.52 19.90
C GLY A 197 -14.60 3.90 21.24
N THR A 198 -14.51 2.57 21.33
CA THR A 198 -14.02 1.88 22.54
C THR A 198 -12.49 1.81 22.63
N LEU A 199 -11.79 1.99 21.51
CA LEU A 199 -10.34 1.82 21.39
C LEU A 199 -9.56 3.14 21.38
N VAL A 200 -10.22 4.23 20.96
CA VAL A 200 -9.56 5.50 20.64
C VAL A 200 -10.23 6.62 21.40
N ARG A 201 -9.43 7.49 22.03
CA ARG A 201 -9.90 8.76 22.57
C ARG A 201 -9.92 9.79 21.46
N TYR A 202 -11.04 10.50 21.35
CA TYR A 202 -11.27 11.56 20.37
C TYR A 202 -11.23 12.92 21.05
N PRO A 203 -10.83 13.98 20.32
CA PRO A 203 -10.40 13.99 18.91
C PRO A 203 -9.07 13.26 18.67
N ALA A 204 -8.84 12.82 17.43
CA ALA A 204 -7.69 12.00 17.05
C ALA A 204 -7.26 12.28 15.60
N ILE A 205 -5.97 12.07 15.29
CA ILE A 205 -5.48 12.10 13.91
C ILE A 205 -5.49 10.66 13.36
N ARG A 206 -6.22 10.42 12.27
CA ARG A 206 -6.24 9.12 11.58
C ARG A 206 -5.24 9.12 10.44
N LEU A 207 -4.23 8.28 10.55
CA LEU A 207 -3.26 7.97 9.51
C LEU A 207 -3.64 6.67 8.80
N ARG A 208 -4.21 6.79 7.61
CA ARG A 208 -4.66 5.68 6.77
C ARG A 208 -3.52 5.17 5.88
N LEU A 209 -3.19 3.89 6.02
CA LEU A 209 -2.20 3.16 5.25
C LEU A 209 -2.88 2.10 4.39
N THR A 210 -2.74 2.16 3.06
CA THR A 210 -3.30 1.11 2.18
C THR A 210 -2.33 -0.05 1.99
N TYR A 211 -2.85 -1.28 1.86
CA TYR A 211 -2.05 -2.46 1.55
C TYR A 211 -2.83 -3.52 0.77
N ARG A 212 -2.11 -4.50 0.20
CA ARG A 212 -2.67 -5.62 -0.57
C ARG A 212 -2.76 -6.89 0.27
N HIS A 213 -3.90 -7.06 0.94
CA HIS A 213 -4.16 -8.22 1.79
C HIS A 213 -4.11 -9.55 1.03
N ASP A 214 -4.49 -9.55 -0.24
CA ASP A 214 -4.46 -10.75 -1.11
C ASP A 214 -3.04 -11.29 -1.35
N LEU A 215 -2.02 -10.48 -1.12
CA LEU A 215 -0.61 -10.85 -1.26
C LEU A 215 0.09 -11.17 0.06
N GLU A 216 -0.56 -10.95 1.21
CA GLU A 216 0.05 -11.16 2.54
C GLU A 216 0.60 -12.57 2.71
N ALA A 217 -0.16 -13.59 2.29
CA ALA A 217 0.27 -14.98 2.36
C ALA A 217 1.54 -15.25 1.52
N ARG A 218 1.70 -14.59 0.37
CA ARG A 218 2.87 -14.78 -0.52
C ARG A 218 4.16 -14.25 0.08
N GLY A 219 4.09 -13.18 0.87
CA GLY A 219 5.28 -12.63 1.52
C GLY A 219 5.60 -13.27 2.88
N ARG A 220 4.86 -14.29 3.34
CA ARG A 220 5.14 -15.00 4.60
C ARG A 220 6.50 -15.68 4.60
N GLU A 221 6.85 -16.36 3.51
CA GLU A 221 8.17 -17.00 3.36
C GLU A 221 9.29 -15.95 3.38
N GLN A 222 9.08 -14.83 2.69
CA GLN A 222 10.04 -13.72 2.71
C GLN A 222 10.18 -13.12 4.10
N TRP A 223 9.07 -12.93 4.83
CA TRP A 223 9.07 -12.44 6.21
C TRP A 223 9.85 -13.36 7.16
N THR A 224 9.55 -14.65 7.10
CA THR A 224 10.19 -15.66 7.97
C THR A 224 11.67 -15.81 7.67
N ALA A 225 12.07 -15.82 6.40
CA ALA A 225 13.48 -15.80 6.00
C ALA A 225 14.18 -14.52 6.48
N ALA A 226 13.51 -13.38 6.35
CA ALA A 226 14.05 -12.08 6.71
C ALA A 226 14.18 -11.88 8.24
N ALA A 227 13.35 -12.54 9.04
CA ALA A 227 13.46 -12.52 10.50
C ALA A 227 14.77 -13.15 11.02
N GLY A 228 15.37 -14.07 10.25
CA GLY A 228 16.66 -14.68 10.55
C GLY A 228 17.87 -13.93 9.97
N ASP A 229 17.66 -12.88 9.17
CA ASP A 229 18.74 -12.10 8.55
C ASP A 229 19.21 -10.98 9.49
N ALA A 230 20.52 -10.82 9.61
CA ALA A 230 21.15 -9.75 10.40
C ALA A 230 21.24 -8.41 9.64
N ARG A 231 20.88 -8.38 8.35
CA ARG A 231 20.88 -7.14 7.56
C ARG A 231 19.83 -6.15 8.05
N SER A 232 20.26 -4.91 8.28
CA SER A 232 19.41 -3.81 8.74
C SER A 232 19.50 -2.63 7.77
N PRO A 233 18.37 -2.04 7.33
CA PRO A 233 16.99 -2.46 7.58
C PRO A 233 16.61 -3.70 6.76
N VAL A 234 15.71 -4.50 7.32
CA VAL A 234 15.14 -5.68 6.66
C VAL A 234 14.12 -5.21 5.62
N ARG A 235 14.37 -5.47 4.34
CA ARG A 235 13.48 -5.04 3.25
C ARG A 235 12.42 -6.10 2.98
N VAL A 236 11.16 -5.70 3.06
CA VAL A 236 10.02 -6.57 2.75
C VAL A 236 9.04 -5.84 1.84
N PRO A 237 8.21 -6.56 1.07
CA PRO A 237 7.24 -5.92 0.18
C PRO A 237 6.13 -5.21 0.99
N PRO A 238 5.44 -4.23 0.37
CA PRO A 238 4.56 -3.30 1.09
C PRO A 238 3.30 -3.98 1.62
N HIS A 239 2.94 -5.15 1.07
CA HIS A 239 1.84 -5.95 1.58
C HIS A 239 2.16 -6.64 2.92
N GLN A 240 3.40 -6.61 3.42
CA GLN A 240 3.76 -7.09 4.76
C GLN A 240 3.59 -6.02 5.86
N LEU A 241 2.76 -5.00 5.61
CA LEU A 241 2.47 -3.93 6.58
C LEU A 241 1.93 -4.49 7.90
N ARG A 242 0.91 -5.35 7.86
CA ARG A 242 0.30 -5.87 9.09
C ARG A 242 1.26 -6.72 9.94
N PRO A 243 1.99 -7.69 9.39
CA PRO A 243 3.03 -8.41 10.12
C PRO A 243 4.05 -7.45 10.75
N ALA A 244 4.45 -6.39 10.03
CA ALA A 244 5.39 -5.42 10.58
C ALA A 244 4.83 -4.67 11.78
N LEU A 245 3.60 -4.16 11.71
CA LEU A 245 2.97 -3.47 12.85
C LEU A 245 2.81 -4.43 14.04
N LEU A 246 2.32 -5.65 13.80
CA LEU A 246 2.08 -6.66 14.84
C LEU A 246 3.39 -7.12 15.50
N ALA A 247 4.48 -7.24 14.73
CA ALA A 247 5.79 -7.65 15.25
C ALA A 247 6.44 -6.60 16.17
N PHE A 248 6.21 -5.31 15.93
CA PHE A 248 6.81 -4.23 16.72
C PHE A 248 5.92 -3.73 17.86
N ARG A 249 4.59 -3.69 17.66
CA ARG A 249 3.61 -3.23 18.66
C ARG A 249 2.32 -4.05 18.60
N PRO A 250 2.33 -5.30 19.11
CA PRO A 250 1.14 -6.14 19.10
C PRO A 250 -0.02 -5.54 19.91
N GLN A 251 0.28 -4.83 20.99
CA GLN A 251 -0.73 -4.31 21.94
C GLN A 251 -1.63 -3.20 21.37
N VAL A 252 -1.23 -2.53 20.29
CA VAL A 252 -2.07 -1.51 19.64
C VAL A 252 -2.79 -2.05 18.39
N CYS A 253 -2.51 -3.29 17.99
CA CYS A 253 -3.05 -3.87 16.76
C CYS A 253 -4.39 -4.56 17.03
N HIS A 254 -5.47 -4.07 16.42
CA HIS A 254 -6.82 -4.60 16.58
C HIS A 254 -7.41 -5.08 15.24
N GLY A 255 -8.04 -6.27 15.27
CA GLY A 255 -8.54 -6.93 14.05
C GLY A 255 -7.40 -7.45 13.17
N PHE A 256 -6.31 -7.89 13.79
CA PHE A 256 -5.15 -8.48 13.12
C PHE A 256 -5.17 -10.01 13.15
N ASP A 257 -6.24 -10.59 13.70
CA ASP A 257 -6.29 -12.02 14.06
C ASP A 257 -6.32 -12.93 12.82
N ASP A 258 -6.88 -12.45 11.70
CA ASP A 258 -6.89 -13.17 10.41
C ASP A 258 -5.51 -13.18 9.70
N LEU A 259 -4.44 -12.76 10.37
CA LEU A 259 -3.11 -12.68 9.76
C LEU A 259 -2.54 -14.06 9.48
N TRP A 260 -2.25 -14.32 8.21
CA TRP A 260 -1.74 -15.61 7.69
C TRP A 260 -2.66 -16.82 7.90
N GLU A 261 -3.85 -16.61 8.45
CA GLU A 261 -4.94 -17.57 8.35
C GLU A 261 -5.38 -17.62 6.88
N GLY A 262 -4.82 -18.59 6.17
CA GLY A 262 -5.33 -18.97 4.88
C GLY A 262 -6.80 -19.33 5.09
N ARG A 263 -7.72 -18.63 4.43
CA ARG A 263 -9.05 -19.18 4.19
C ARG A 263 -8.85 -20.45 3.37
N VAL A 264 -8.62 -21.57 4.05
CA VAL A 264 -9.11 -22.85 3.59
C VAL A 264 -10.62 -22.65 3.58
N ARG A 265 -11.16 -22.28 2.41
CA ARG A 265 -12.58 -22.50 2.15
C ARG A 265 -12.76 -24.00 2.20
N VAL A 266 -13.07 -24.52 3.39
CA VAL A 266 -13.79 -25.79 3.48
C VAL A 266 -15.13 -25.48 2.82
N GLY A 267 -15.27 -25.95 1.58
CA GLY A 267 -16.52 -25.83 0.84
C GLY A 267 -17.66 -26.40 1.65
N ARG A 268 -18.77 -25.67 1.68
CA ARG A 268 -20.09 -26.27 1.83
C ARG A 268 -20.69 -26.39 0.45
#